data_AF-A0A8W4FGC4-F1
#
_entry.id   AF-A0A8W4FGC4-F1
#
_cell.length_a   1.000
_cell.length_b   1.000
_cell.length_c   1.000
_cell.angle_alpha   90.00
_cell.angle_beta   90.00
_cell.angle_gamma   90.00
#
_symmetry.space_group_name_H-M   'P 1'
#
loop_
_entity.id
_entity.type
_entity.pdbx_description
1 polymer ?
#
loop_
_entity_poly.entity_id
_entity_poly.type
_entity_poly.pdbx_seq_one_letter_code
_entity_poly.pdbx_strand_id
1 'polypeptide(L)'
;MDPKSQCLELNDGHLIPVLGFGTYAPEEVPKSEALEATKYAIEVGFCHIDGAHLYQKEEQVGQAIRSKIADGVKREDIFYTSKLWATFLRPELVQPALEKSLKNLQLDYVDLYIIHFPVALKEDLGMTALEDNSQCGDF
;
A
#
# COMPACT_ATOMS: atom_id res chain seq x y z
N MET A 1 -22.60 -11.86 -10.98
CA MET A 1 -22.24 -11.82 -9.55
C MET A 1 -21.76 -10.41 -9.26
N ASP A 2 -22.17 -9.81 -8.16
CA ASP A 2 -21.59 -8.55 -7.69
C ASP A 2 -20.15 -8.82 -7.23
N PRO A 3 -19.10 -8.21 -7.83
CA PRO A 3 -17.70 -8.40 -7.40
C PRO A 3 -17.49 -8.10 -5.91
N LYS A 4 -18.34 -7.27 -5.31
CA LYS A 4 -18.32 -6.92 -3.88
C LYS A 4 -18.69 -8.07 -2.94
N SER A 5 -19.19 -9.20 -3.46
CA SER A 5 -19.78 -10.28 -2.66
C SER A 5 -18.82 -11.36 -2.18
N GLN A 6 -17.55 -11.36 -2.61
CA GLN A 6 -16.56 -12.36 -2.18
C GLN A 6 -15.55 -11.74 -1.21
N CYS A 7 -15.88 -11.80 0.08
CA CYS A 7 -15.01 -11.40 1.17
C CYS A 7 -14.74 -12.55 2.13
N LEU A 8 -13.61 -12.50 2.83
CA LEU A 8 -13.31 -13.35 3.98
C LEU A 8 -13.38 -12.52 5.25
N GLU A 9 -13.90 -13.11 6.33
CA GLU A 9 -13.83 -12.52 7.66
C GLU A 9 -12.45 -12.78 8.25
N LEU A 10 -11.76 -11.70 8.64
CA LEU A 10 -10.52 -11.73 9.38
C LEU A 10 -10.77 -12.08 10.85
N ASN A 11 -9.73 -12.43 11.58
CA ASN A 11 -9.84 -12.84 12.99
C ASN A 11 -10.24 -11.70 13.95
N ASP A 12 -10.32 -10.46 13.48
CA ASP A 12 -10.78 -9.27 14.19
C ASP A 12 -12.20 -8.82 13.77
N GLY A 13 -12.86 -9.59 12.90
CA GLY A 13 -14.22 -9.34 12.41
C GLY A 13 -14.32 -8.43 11.18
N HIS A 14 -13.21 -7.86 10.70
CA HIS A 14 -13.23 -7.08 9.45
C HIS A 14 -13.33 -8.00 8.23
N LEU A 15 -13.96 -7.52 7.16
CA LEU A 15 -14.09 -8.26 5.90
C LEU A 15 -13.00 -7.80 4.90
N ILE A 16 -12.26 -8.74 4.34
CA ILE A 16 -11.29 -8.49 3.28
C ILE A 16 -11.79 -9.04 1.94
N PRO A 17 -11.81 -8.25 0.84
CA PRO A 17 -12.10 -8.78 -0.49
C PRO A 17 -11.03 -9.78 -0.93
N VAL A 18 -11.46 -10.93 -1.44
CA VAL A 18 -10.55 -12.06 -1.77
C VAL A 18 -9.64 -11.79 -2.96
N LEU A 19 -9.98 -10.81 -3.80
CA LEU A 19 -9.21 -10.41 -4.96
C LEU A 19 -8.68 -8.98 -4.76
N GLY A 20 -7.35 -8.84 -4.71
CA GLY A 20 -6.67 -7.56 -4.58
C GLY A 20 -5.92 -7.16 -5.85
N PHE A 21 -5.81 -5.85 -6.08
CA PHE A 21 -5.01 -5.24 -7.14
C PHE A 21 -3.66 -4.75 -6.60
N GLY A 22 -2.56 -5.34 -7.04
CA GLY A 22 -1.21 -4.92 -6.65
C GLY A 22 -0.72 -3.70 -7.42
N THR A 23 -0.10 -2.74 -6.72
CA THR A 23 0.32 -1.44 -7.29
C THR A 23 1.83 -1.28 -7.50
N TYR A 24 2.62 -2.33 -7.22
CA TYR A 24 4.05 -2.31 -7.52
C TYR A 24 4.27 -2.26 -9.04
N ALA A 25 5.24 -1.45 -9.46
CA ALA A 25 5.80 -1.47 -10.81
C ALA A 25 7.29 -1.10 -10.72
N PRO A 26 8.10 -1.57 -11.68
CA PRO A 26 9.51 -1.15 -11.80
C PRO A 26 9.67 0.37 -11.89
N GLU A 27 10.86 0.88 -11.56
CA GLU A 27 11.13 2.32 -11.51
C GLU A 27 11.02 2.99 -12.88
N GLU A 28 11.36 2.26 -13.95
CA GLU A 28 11.21 2.70 -15.34
C GLU A 28 9.74 2.95 -15.74
N VAL A 29 8.79 2.39 -14.99
CA VAL A 29 7.36 2.62 -15.23
C VAL A 29 6.94 3.95 -14.59
N PRO A 30 6.46 4.93 -15.38
CA PRO A 30 6.06 6.23 -14.86
C PRO A 30 5.09 6.13 -13.68
N LYS A 31 5.21 7.02 -12.69
CA LYS A 31 4.29 7.04 -11.55
C LYS A 31 2.83 7.25 -11.98
N SER A 32 2.60 7.97 -13.07
CA SER A 32 1.26 8.18 -13.66
C SER A 32 0.56 6.88 -14.03
N GLU A 33 1.28 5.80 -14.37
CA GLU A 33 0.66 4.51 -14.66
C GLU A 33 0.00 3.91 -13.41
N ALA A 34 0.55 4.16 -12.21
CA ALA A 34 -0.08 3.70 -10.97
C ALA A 34 -1.43 4.41 -10.72
N LEU A 35 -1.55 5.69 -11.09
CA LEU A 35 -2.80 6.45 -11.02
C LEU A 35 -3.86 5.83 -11.95
N GLU A 36 -3.52 5.69 -13.24
CA GLU A 36 -4.47 5.24 -14.25
C GLU A 36 -4.84 3.76 -14.07
N ALA A 37 -3.87 2.90 -13.75
CA ALA A 37 -4.13 1.49 -13.48
C ALA A 37 -5.00 1.28 -12.24
N THR A 38 -4.78 2.06 -11.17
CA THR A 38 -5.61 1.97 -9.96
C THR A 38 -7.04 2.47 -10.23
N LYS A 39 -7.21 3.57 -10.98
CA LYS A 39 -8.54 4.03 -11.40
C LYS A 39 -9.26 2.94 -12.20
N TYR A 40 -8.58 2.35 -13.17
CA TYR A 40 -9.15 1.30 -14.01
C TYR A 40 -9.51 0.06 -13.19
N ALA A 41 -8.66 -0.36 -12.25
CA ALA A 41 -8.95 -1.47 -11.35
C ALA A 41 -10.26 -1.24 -10.58
N ILE A 42 -10.43 -0.06 -9.96
CA ILE A 42 -11.66 0.28 -9.24
C ILE A 42 -12.87 0.30 -10.20
N GLU A 43 -12.70 0.82 -11.41
CA GLU A 43 -13.76 0.88 -12.43
C GLU A 43 -14.26 -0.49 -12.88
N VAL A 44 -13.36 -1.46 -13.02
CA VAL A 44 -13.72 -2.84 -13.39
C VAL A 44 -14.13 -3.69 -12.17
N GLY A 45 -14.23 -3.09 -10.99
CA GLY A 45 -14.83 -3.70 -9.80
C GLY A 45 -13.87 -4.23 -8.76
N PHE A 46 -12.57 -3.90 -8.81
CA PHE A 46 -11.68 -4.18 -7.69
C PHE A 46 -12.04 -3.31 -6.49
N CYS A 47 -12.25 -3.96 -5.36
CA CYS A 47 -12.51 -3.32 -4.08
C CYS A 47 -11.37 -3.50 -3.07
N HIS A 48 -10.28 -4.17 -3.43
CA HIS A 48 -9.08 -4.28 -2.60
C HIS A 48 -7.85 -3.81 -3.39
N ILE A 49 -7.17 -2.79 -2.88
CA ILE A 49 -5.97 -2.21 -3.48
C ILE A 49 -4.77 -2.44 -2.53
N ASP A 50 -3.73 -3.09 -3.03
CA ASP A 50 -2.50 -3.39 -2.30
C ASP A 50 -1.39 -2.40 -2.69
N GLY A 51 -0.98 -1.58 -1.73
CA GLY A 51 0.14 -0.65 -1.83
C GLY A 51 1.21 -0.89 -0.76
N ALA A 52 2.27 -0.10 -0.81
CA ALA A 52 3.31 -0.08 0.22
C ALA A 52 4.09 1.23 0.16
N HIS A 53 4.66 1.64 1.29
CA HIS A 53 5.55 2.80 1.35
C HIS A 53 6.73 2.68 0.38
N LEU A 54 7.34 1.49 0.32
CA LEU A 54 8.51 1.20 -0.51
C LEU A 54 8.25 1.40 -2.00
N TYR A 55 7.01 1.21 -2.47
CA TYR A 55 6.73 1.30 -3.91
C TYR A 55 6.82 2.74 -4.42
N GLN A 56 6.79 3.73 -3.51
CA GLN A 56 6.84 5.16 -3.82
C GLN A 56 5.74 5.63 -4.81
N LYS A 57 4.59 4.95 -4.82
CA LYS A 57 3.40 5.27 -5.63
C LYS A 57 2.17 5.66 -4.80
N GLU A 58 2.29 5.75 -3.47
CA GLU A 58 1.15 6.02 -2.55
C GLU A 58 0.40 7.32 -2.89
N GLU A 59 1.09 8.36 -3.35
CA GLU A 59 0.44 9.60 -3.79
C GLU A 59 -0.49 9.39 -4.99
N GLN A 60 -0.03 8.63 -6.01
CA GLN A 60 -0.79 8.35 -7.21
C GLN A 60 -1.95 7.39 -6.94
N VAL A 61 -1.73 6.38 -6.10
CA VAL A 61 -2.77 5.45 -5.65
C VAL A 61 -3.85 6.18 -4.84
N GLY A 62 -3.44 7.04 -3.90
CA GLY A 62 -4.38 7.86 -3.14
C GLY A 62 -5.19 8.79 -4.02
N GLN A 63 -4.55 9.43 -5.00
CA GLN A 63 -5.24 10.27 -5.98
C GLN A 63 -6.28 9.47 -6.78
N ALA A 64 -5.95 8.24 -7.21
CA ALA A 64 -6.90 7.36 -7.92
C ALA A 64 -8.14 7.06 -7.07
N ILE A 65 -7.92 6.67 -5.81
CA ILE A 65 -9.00 6.35 -4.85
C ILE A 65 -9.88 7.58 -4.64
N ARG A 66 -9.30 8.75 -4.35
CA ARG A 66 -10.06 10.00 -4.15
C ARG A 66 -10.83 10.43 -5.40
N SER A 67 -10.27 10.25 -6.59
CA SER A 67 -11.00 10.51 -7.85
C SER A 67 -12.21 9.61 -7.98
N LYS A 68 -12.07 8.30 -7.75
CA LYS A 68 -13.22 7.37 -7.82
C LYS A 68 -14.24 7.61 -6.71
N ILE A 69 -13.82 8.11 -5.55
CA ILE A 69 -14.73 8.56 -4.50
C ILE A 69 -15.54 9.76 -4.96
N ALA A 70 -14.91 10.74 -5.62
CA ALA A 70 -15.61 11.89 -6.21
C ALA A 70 -16.60 11.46 -7.31
N ASP A 71 -16.33 10.34 -8.00
CA ASP A 71 -17.22 9.73 -9.00
C ASP A 71 -18.34 8.85 -8.40
N GLY A 72 -18.42 8.73 -7.07
CA GLY A 72 -19.50 8.06 -6.35
C GLY A 72 -19.16 6.72 -5.68
N VAL A 73 -17.90 6.26 -5.75
CA VAL A 73 -17.44 5.13 -4.93
C VAL A 73 -17.37 5.56 -3.46
N LYS A 74 -17.81 4.71 -2.54
CA LYS A 74 -17.70 4.99 -1.11
C LYS A 74 -16.32 4.60 -0.59
N ARG A 75 -15.73 5.36 0.33
CA ARG A 75 -14.41 5.00 0.89
C ARG A 75 -14.46 3.66 1.60
N GLU A 76 -15.55 3.35 2.30
CA GLU A 76 -15.79 2.08 2.98
C GLU A 76 -15.99 0.89 2.02
N ASP A 77 -16.17 1.12 0.72
CA ASP A 77 -16.22 0.06 -0.30
C ASP A 77 -14.83 -0.28 -0.87
N ILE A 78 -13.77 0.43 -0.43
CA ILE A 78 -12.38 0.20 -0.84
C ILE A 78 -11.61 -0.31 0.36
N PHE A 79 -11.07 -1.52 0.27
CA PHE A 79 -10.10 -2.06 1.21
C PHE A 79 -8.68 -1.70 0.74
N TYR A 80 -8.01 -0.79 1.43
CA TYR A 80 -6.65 -0.39 1.09
C TYR A 80 -5.62 -0.94 2.08
N THR A 81 -4.63 -1.65 1.54
CA THR A 81 -3.50 -2.19 2.30
C THR A 81 -2.25 -1.33 2.06
N SER A 82 -1.55 -0.92 3.13
CA SER A 82 -0.18 -0.41 3.06
C SER A 82 0.76 -1.23 3.95
N LYS A 83 2.07 -0.99 3.82
CA LYS A 83 3.10 -1.80 4.46
C LYS A 83 4.20 -0.94 5.07
N LEU A 84 4.56 -1.26 6.30
CA LEU A 84 5.67 -0.69 7.06
C LEU A 84 7.01 -1.21 6.52
N TRP A 85 7.87 -0.31 6.04
CA TRP A 85 9.18 -0.69 5.52
C TRP A 85 10.15 -1.08 6.65
N ALA A 86 11.11 -1.95 6.31
CA ALA A 86 12.06 -2.59 7.22
C ALA A 86 12.94 -1.63 8.05
N THR A 87 13.11 -0.39 7.60
CA THR A 87 13.86 0.66 8.34
C THR A 87 13.04 1.32 9.46
N PHE A 88 11.74 1.02 9.56
CA PHE A 88 10.81 1.63 10.53
C PHE A 88 10.25 0.63 11.55
N LEU A 89 10.91 -0.52 11.76
CA LEU A 89 10.44 -1.55 12.70
C LEU A 89 10.67 -1.22 14.19
N ARG A 90 11.37 -0.13 14.51
CA ARG A 90 11.43 0.35 15.89
C ARG A 90 10.04 0.86 16.30
N PRO A 91 9.51 0.48 17.48
CA PRO A 91 8.14 0.81 17.87
C PRO A 91 7.77 2.30 17.75
N GLU A 92 8.70 3.18 18.11
CA GLU A 92 8.55 4.64 18.05
C GLU A 92 8.46 5.21 16.62
N LEU A 93 8.84 4.43 15.60
CA LEU A 93 8.80 4.84 14.19
C LEU A 93 7.58 4.33 13.44
N VAL A 94 6.87 3.33 13.99
CA VAL A 94 5.73 2.68 13.32
C VAL A 94 4.61 3.69 13.04
N GLN A 95 4.22 4.46 14.06
CA GLN A 95 3.17 5.48 13.92
C GLN A 95 3.58 6.58 12.92
N PRO A 96 4.77 7.22 13.05
CA PRO A 96 5.24 8.19 12.05
C PRO A 96 5.26 7.65 10.61
N ALA A 97 5.61 6.37 10.42
CA ALA A 97 5.61 5.74 9.10
C ALA A 97 4.19 5.57 8.54
N LEU A 98 3.23 5.14 9.37
CA LEU A 98 1.82 5.07 8.98
C LEU A 98 1.26 6.45 8.66
N GLU A 99 1.52 7.46 9.50
CA GLU A 99 1.08 8.85 9.29
C GLU A 99 1.64 9.41 7.98
N LYS A 100 2.89 9.08 7.63
CA LYS A 100 3.49 9.45 6.35
C LYS A 100 2.76 8.80 5.17
N SER A 101 2.44 7.51 5.26
CA SER A 101 1.64 6.80 4.25
C SER A 101 0.26 7.44 4.09
N LEU A 102 -0.47 7.65 5.19
CA LEU A 102 -1.78 8.31 5.21
C LEU A 102 -1.74 9.71 4.59
N LYS A 103 -0.70 10.49 4.90
CA LYS A 103 -0.48 11.82 4.30
C LYS A 103 -0.26 11.76 2.80
N ASN A 104 0.57 10.83 2.31
CA ASN A 104 0.79 10.64 0.87
C ASN A 104 -0.52 10.26 0.17
N LEU A 105 -1.26 9.33 0.77
CA LEU A 105 -2.54 8.84 0.27
C LEU A 105 -3.67 9.86 0.40
N GLN A 106 -3.51 10.87 1.27
CA GLN A 106 -4.56 11.77 1.75
C GLN A 106 -5.82 10.98 2.15
N LEU A 107 -5.63 9.96 2.99
CA LEU A 107 -6.68 9.15 3.59
C LEU A 107 -6.58 9.25 5.11
N ASP A 108 -7.71 9.11 5.80
CA ASP A 108 -7.75 9.14 7.27
C ASP A 108 -7.35 7.79 7.90
N TYR A 109 -7.51 6.69 7.16
CA TYR A 109 -7.17 5.35 7.59
C TYR A 109 -6.78 4.43 6.42
N VAL A 110 -6.06 3.35 6.76
CA VAL A 110 -5.87 2.17 5.92
C VAL A 110 -6.66 1.01 6.53
N ASP A 111 -7.16 0.11 5.70
CA ASP A 111 -7.95 -1.04 6.15
C ASP A 111 -7.04 -2.15 6.70
N LEU A 112 -5.80 -2.21 6.23
CA LEU A 112 -4.77 -3.14 6.70
C LEU A 112 -3.38 -2.51 6.63
N TYR A 113 -2.58 -2.73 7.68
CA TYR A 113 -1.18 -2.30 7.76
C TYR A 113 -0.28 -3.47 8.15
N ILE A 114 0.71 -3.78 7.31
CA ILE A 114 1.51 -5.02 7.41
C ILE A 114 2.99 -4.69 7.60
N ILE A 115 3.72 -5.47 8.40
CA ILE A 115 5.19 -5.49 8.40
C ILE A 115 5.66 -6.04 7.04
N HIS A 116 6.25 -5.18 6.19
CA HIS A 116 6.56 -5.55 4.80
C HIS A 116 7.62 -6.66 4.71
N PHE A 117 8.61 -6.64 5.62
CA PHE A 117 9.68 -7.61 5.67
C PHE A 117 10.11 -7.82 7.13
N PRO A 118 10.37 -9.06 7.59
CA PRO A 118 10.59 -9.35 9.00
C PRO A 118 12.01 -9.02 9.50
N VAL A 119 12.91 -8.56 8.62
CA VAL A 119 14.29 -8.20 8.99
C VAL A 119 14.38 -6.69 9.16
N ALA A 120 14.75 -6.24 10.36
CA ALA A 120 14.99 -4.83 10.63
C ALA A 120 16.27 -4.36 9.94
N LEU A 121 16.18 -3.26 9.21
CA LEU A 121 17.32 -2.56 8.60
C LEU A 121 17.62 -1.29 9.39
N LYS A 122 18.88 -0.84 9.37
CA LYS A 122 19.23 0.48 9.93
C LYS A 122 18.60 1.60 9.10
N GLU A 123 18.35 2.75 9.71
CA GLU A 123 17.65 3.87 9.05
C GLU A 123 18.47 4.58 7.96
N ASP A 124 19.79 4.51 8.07
CA ASP A 124 20.75 5.11 7.14
C ASP A 124 20.92 4.31 5.85
N LEU A 125 20.55 3.04 5.89
CA LEU A 125 20.32 2.20 4.73
C LEU A 125 19.05 2.70 4.04
N GLY A 126 19.21 3.60 3.06
CA GLY A 126 18.09 4.14 2.28
C GLY A 126 17.19 3.06 1.66
N MET A 127 16.14 3.49 0.95
CA MET A 127 15.15 2.58 0.33
C MET A 127 15.75 1.53 -0.63
N THR A 128 17.02 1.68 -1.03
CA THR A 128 17.75 0.87 -2.01
C THR A 128 18.73 -0.13 -1.39
N ALA A 129 18.78 -0.27 -0.07
CA ALA A 129 19.77 -1.10 0.62
C ALA A 129 19.78 -2.61 0.27
N LEU A 130 18.80 -3.07 -0.53
CA LEU A 130 18.76 -4.45 -1.04
C LEU A 130 19.46 -4.64 -2.39
N GLU A 131 19.89 -3.57 -3.06
CA GLU A 131 20.62 -3.66 -4.33
C GLU A 131 22.11 -3.92 -4.13
N ASP A 132 22.66 -3.58 -2.96
CA ASP A 132 24.07 -3.74 -2.63
C ASP A 132 24.31 -4.99 -1.77
N ASN A 133 24.13 -6.17 -2.36
CA ASN A 133 24.57 -7.45 -1.79
C ASN A 133 26.11 -7.60 -1.73
N SER A 134 26.86 -6.52 -1.89
CA SER A 134 28.34 -6.51 -1.93
C SER A 134 28.99 -6.35 -0.55
N GLN A 135 28.23 -6.06 0.51
CA GLN A 135 28.77 -5.86 1.87
C GLN A 135 28.14 -6.78 2.93
N CYS A 136 27.67 -7.97 2.54
CA CYS A 136 27.40 -9.04 3.50
C CYS A 136 28.72 -9.75 3.85
N GLY A 137 29.56 -9.07 4.62
CA GLY A 137 30.86 -9.56 5.06
C GLY A 137 31.39 -8.61 6.11
N ASP A 138 30.98 -8.86 7.36
CA ASP A 138 31.73 -8.64 8.61
C ASP A 138 30.73 -8.40 9.75
N PHE A 139 30.23 -9.52 10.29
CA PHE A 139 29.72 -9.62 11.66
C PHE A 139 30.84 -10.12 12.57
#